data_AF-A0A7S1DME0-F1
#
_entry.id   AF-A0A7S1DME0-F1
#
_cell.length_a   1.000
_cell.length_b   1.000
_cell.length_c   1.000
_cell.angle_alpha   90.00
_cell.angle_beta   90.00
_cell.angle_gamma   90.00
#
_symmetry.space_group_name_H-M   'P 1'
#
loop_
_entity.id
_entity.type
_entity.pdbx_description
1 polymer ?
#
loop_
_entity_poly.entity_id
_entity_poly.type
_entity_poly.pdbx_seq_one_letter_code
_entity_poly.pdbx_strand_id
1 'polypeptide(L)'
;RMRGILERMEKEGEVTSPNKLAKALKKASGAASLVPELSLEGAAEGIEGLSRASRVGKASALWIDGTPSGAHEVLSQAITEQASAKGKFPGPLPVVYRERVSHVAQIAYVSAAGGAGV
;
A
#
# COMPACT_ATOMS: atom_id res chain seq x y z
N ARG A 1 -29.34 11.81 27.64
CA ARG A 1 -28.49 12.67 26.78
C ARG A 1 -27.01 12.23 26.71
N MET A 2 -26.47 11.43 27.64
CA MET A 2 -25.08 10.92 27.54
C MET A 2 -24.87 9.75 26.55
N ARG A 3 -25.91 8.98 26.23
CA ARG A 3 -25.81 7.80 25.35
C ARG A 3 -25.37 8.12 23.91
N GLY A 4 -25.84 9.24 23.36
CA GLY A 4 -25.46 9.69 22.00
C GLY A 4 -24.07 10.33 21.90
N ILE A 5 -23.42 10.64 23.02
CA ILE A 5 -22.02 11.12 23.04
C ILE A 5 -21.07 9.92 23.02
N LEU A 6 -21.40 8.85 23.76
CA LEU A 6 -20.66 7.58 23.74
C LEU A 6 -20.71 6.89 22.36
N GLU A 7 -21.89 6.83 21.72
CA GLU A 7 -22.01 6.28 20.35
C GLU A 7 -21.27 7.12 19.29
N ARG A 8 -21.10 8.44 19.51
CA ARG A 8 -20.27 9.29 18.65
C ARG A 8 -18.78 9.06 18.86
N MET A 9 -18.35 8.88 20.11
CA MET A 9 -16.95 8.60 20.43
C MET A 9 -16.54 7.19 19.98
N GLU A 10 -17.43 6.20 20.00
CA GLU A 10 -17.19 4.87 19.39
C GLU A 10 -17.06 4.96 17.85
N LYS A 11 -17.80 5.87 17.20
CA LYS A 11 -17.64 6.15 15.76
C LYS A 11 -16.39 6.98 15.43
N GLU A 12 -15.94 7.85 16.32
CA GLU A 12 -14.73 8.67 16.13
C GLU A 12 -13.44 7.86 16.36
N GLY A 13 -13.53 6.71 17.04
CA GLY A 13 -12.47 5.70 17.11
C GLY A 13 -12.43 4.74 15.91
N GLU A 14 -13.38 4.85 14.98
CA GLU A 14 -13.34 4.11 13.73
C GLU A 14 -12.27 4.77 12.86
N VAL A 15 -11.02 4.31 13.01
CA VAL A 15 -9.91 4.69 12.14
C VAL A 15 -10.32 4.30 10.72
N THR A 16 -10.94 5.22 9.98
CA THR A 16 -11.19 5.09 8.56
C THR A 16 -9.86 5.25 7.83
N SER A 17 -8.94 4.31 8.04
CA SER A 17 -7.81 4.15 7.13
C SER A 17 -8.40 3.92 5.74
N PRO A 18 -7.91 4.57 4.68
CA PRO A 18 -8.52 4.45 3.37
C PRO A 18 -8.56 2.98 3.00
N ASN A 19 -9.78 2.46 2.87
CA ASN A 19 -10.18 1.12 2.43
C ASN A 19 -9.65 0.77 1.02
N LYS A 20 -8.53 1.35 0.57
CA LYS A 20 -7.91 1.13 -0.75
C LYS A 20 -7.29 -0.25 -0.81
N LEU A 21 -6.51 -0.66 0.20
CA LEU A 21 -5.92 -2.01 0.24
C LEU A 21 -7.00 -3.08 0.36
N ALA A 22 -7.94 -2.92 1.31
CA ALA A 22 -9.02 -3.88 1.50
C ALA A 22 -9.96 -3.97 0.28
N LYS A 23 -10.33 -2.85 -0.37
CA LYS A 23 -11.06 -2.89 -1.66
C LYS A 23 -10.26 -3.55 -2.78
N ALA A 24 -8.95 -3.35 -2.82
CA ALA A 24 -8.13 -3.91 -3.88
C ALA A 24 -7.93 -5.42 -3.71
N LEU A 25 -7.81 -5.91 -2.47
CA LEU A 25 -7.67 -7.33 -2.15
C LEU A 25 -9.01 -8.08 -2.17
N LYS A 26 -10.09 -7.49 -1.65
CA LYS A 26 -11.43 -8.10 -1.58
C LYS A 26 -12.21 -7.81 -2.86
N LYS A 27 -12.00 -8.63 -3.89
CA LYS A 27 -12.73 -8.54 -5.15
C LYS A 27 -14.15 -9.09 -5.01
N ALA A 28 -15.14 -8.29 -5.39
CA ALA A 28 -16.56 -8.69 -5.34
C ALA A 28 -16.89 -9.92 -6.20
N SER A 29 -16.11 -10.15 -7.27
CA SER A 29 -16.29 -11.27 -8.18
C SER A 29 -15.78 -12.61 -7.66
N GLY A 30 -15.13 -12.65 -6.48
CA GLY A 30 -14.44 -13.85 -5.98
C GLY A 30 -13.17 -14.21 -6.76
N ALA A 31 -12.75 -13.39 -7.71
CA ALA A 31 -11.51 -13.60 -8.45
C ALA A 31 -10.29 -13.55 -7.53
N ALA A 32 -9.28 -14.36 -7.86
CA ALA A 32 -8.01 -14.34 -7.15
C ALA A 32 -7.35 -12.95 -7.20
N SER A 33 -6.77 -12.55 -6.08
CA SER A 33 -5.97 -11.32 -5.96
C SER A 33 -4.50 -11.71 -5.99
N LEU A 34 -3.75 -11.12 -6.92
CA LEU A 34 -2.32 -11.32 -7.07
C LEU A 34 -1.61 -10.06 -6.59
N VAL A 35 -0.55 -10.25 -5.80
CA VAL A 35 0.25 -9.17 -5.25
C VAL A 35 1.72 -9.48 -5.54
N PRO A 36 2.32 -8.80 -6.54
CA PRO A 36 3.75 -8.92 -6.78
C PRO A 36 4.56 -8.25 -5.67
N GLU A 37 5.70 -8.86 -5.37
CA GLU A 37 6.68 -8.38 -4.41
C GLU A 37 7.90 -7.82 -5.13
N LEU A 38 8.36 -6.66 -4.67
CA LEU A 38 9.58 -5.98 -5.08
C LEU A 38 10.62 -6.15 -3.99
N SER A 39 11.70 -6.86 -4.31
CA SER A 39 12.93 -6.83 -3.53
C SER A 39 13.96 -5.91 -4.20
N LEU A 40 14.95 -5.45 -3.43
CA LEU A 40 16.07 -4.65 -3.94
C LEU A 40 16.86 -5.37 -5.05
N GLU A 41 16.93 -6.71 -5.00
CA GLU A 41 17.56 -7.52 -6.04
C GLU A 41 16.77 -7.49 -7.36
N GLY A 42 15.44 -7.33 -7.30
CA GLY A 42 14.56 -7.16 -8.46
C GLY A 42 14.49 -5.73 -8.99
N ALA A 43 15.08 -4.74 -8.31
CA ALA A 43 15.06 -3.35 -8.73
C ALA A 43 15.91 -3.06 -9.99
N ALA A 44 16.72 -4.03 -10.45
CA ALA A 44 17.54 -3.92 -11.66
C ALA A 44 16.72 -3.68 -12.94
N GLU A 45 15.47 -4.16 -12.99
CA GLU A 45 14.54 -3.89 -14.11
C GLU A 45 13.88 -2.50 -14.02
N GLY A 46 14.15 -1.73 -12.96
CA GLY A 46 13.59 -0.41 -12.69
C GLY A 46 12.17 -0.49 -12.12
N ILE A 47 11.95 0.21 -11.01
CA ILE A 47 10.64 0.30 -10.32
C ILE A 47 9.52 0.76 -11.26
N GLU A 48 9.83 1.61 -12.24
CA GLU A 48 8.88 2.09 -13.24
C GLU A 48 8.34 0.95 -14.12
N GLY A 49 9.24 0.08 -14.62
CA GLY A 49 8.89 -1.05 -15.48
C GLY A 49 7.96 -2.01 -14.76
N LEU A 50 8.33 -2.40 -13.53
CA LEU A 50 7.51 -3.31 -12.73
C LEU A 50 6.20 -2.66 -12.24
N SER A 51 6.22 -1.38 -11.86
CA SER A 51 5.00 -0.60 -11.54
C SER A 51 4.01 -0.69 -12.69
N ARG A 52 4.48 -0.39 -13.91
CA ARG A 52 3.64 -0.42 -15.11
C ARG A 52 3.14 -1.83 -15.41
N ALA A 53 4.02 -2.82 -15.38
CA ALA A 53 3.67 -4.22 -15.61
C ALA A 53 2.60 -4.71 -14.62
N SER A 54 2.75 -4.37 -13.34
CA SER A 54 1.80 -4.73 -12.28
C SER A 54 0.43 -4.08 -12.47
N ARG A 55 0.40 -2.80 -12.85
CA ARG A 55 -0.83 -2.08 -13.19
C ARG A 55 -1.53 -2.71 -14.40
N VAL A 56 -0.80 -3.00 -15.47
CA VAL A 56 -1.33 -3.63 -16.70
C VAL A 56 -1.83 -5.04 -16.42
N GLY A 57 -1.10 -5.80 -15.61
CA GLY A 57 -1.48 -7.13 -15.13
C GLY A 57 -2.63 -7.13 -14.13
N LYS A 58 -3.18 -5.96 -13.76
CA LYS A 58 -4.27 -5.81 -12.78
C LYS A 58 -3.95 -6.46 -11.45
N ALA A 59 -2.70 -6.32 -11.01
CA ALA A 59 -2.31 -6.66 -9.65
C ALA A 59 -3.17 -5.90 -8.64
N SER A 60 -3.32 -6.48 -7.45
CA SER A 60 -4.21 -5.94 -6.42
C SER A 60 -3.47 -4.99 -5.47
N ALA A 61 -2.16 -5.15 -5.32
CA ALA A 61 -1.29 -4.28 -4.55
C ALA A 61 0.16 -4.45 -5.05
N LEU A 62 1.08 -3.70 -4.47
CA LEU A 62 2.52 -3.92 -4.57
C LEU A 62 3.08 -4.13 -3.18
N TRP A 63 3.87 -5.18 -3.00
CA TRP A 63 4.63 -5.39 -1.77
C TRP A 63 6.07 -4.96 -1.98
N ILE A 64 6.60 -4.20 -1.03
CA ILE A 64 8.02 -3.82 -1.00
C ILE A 64 8.65 -4.60 0.14
N ASP A 65 9.61 -5.46 -0.18
CA ASP A 65 10.39 -6.18 0.82
C ASP A 65 11.27 -5.18 1.59
N GLY A 66 10.98 -5.03 2.88
CA GLY A 66 11.69 -4.15 3.79
C GLY A 66 12.95 -4.74 4.41
N THR A 67 13.29 -5.99 4.11
CA THR A 67 14.43 -6.68 4.73
C THR A 67 15.81 -6.15 4.31
N PRO A 68 16.08 -5.77 3.04
CA PRO A 68 17.43 -5.37 2.65
C PRO A 68 17.68 -3.87 2.89
N SER A 69 18.94 -3.51 3.08
CA SER A 69 19.34 -2.10 3.30
C SER A 69 18.99 -1.24 2.09
N GLY A 70 18.28 -0.12 2.30
CA GLY A 70 17.79 0.75 1.23
C GLY A 70 16.33 0.52 0.83
N ALA A 71 15.61 -0.44 1.45
CA ALA A 71 14.22 -0.72 1.12
C ALA A 71 13.27 0.48 1.31
N HIS A 72 13.62 1.41 2.21
CA HIS A 72 12.91 2.67 2.40
C HIS A 72 12.97 3.60 1.16
N GLU A 73 14.09 3.59 0.43
CA GLU A 73 14.24 4.35 -0.81
C GLU A 73 13.38 3.73 -1.91
N VAL A 74 13.41 2.40 -2.02
CA VAL A 74 12.56 1.63 -2.95
C VAL A 74 11.08 1.87 -2.65
N LEU A 75 10.67 1.84 -1.39
CA LEU A 75 9.32 2.16 -0.97
C LEU A 75 8.91 3.56 -1.42
N SER A 76 9.75 4.56 -1.16
CA SER A 76 9.48 5.96 -1.51
C SER A 76 9.37 6.14 -3.03
N GLN A 77 10.25 5.49 -3.80
CA GLN A 77 10.22 5.50 -5.27
C GLN A 77 8.97 4.81 -5.81
N ALA A 78 8.60 3.65 -5.26
CA ALA A 78 7.40 2.91 -5.66
C ALA A 78 6.12 3.71 -5.39
N ILE A 79 6.02 4.36 -4.22
CA ILE A 79 4.87 5.21 -3.90
C ILE A 79 4.80 6.42 -4.82
N THR A 80 5.93 7.08 -5.08
CA THR A 80 6.02 8.22 -6.00
C THR A 80 5.57 7.83 -7.41
N GLU A 81 6.02 6.67 -7.89
CA GLU A 81 5.65 6.16 -9.19
C GLU A 81 4.16 5.75 -9.24
N GLN A 82 3.61 5.11 -8.21
CA GLN A 82 2.17 4.87 -8.16
C GLN A 82 1.38 6.19 -8.14
N ALA A 83 1.83 7.21 -7.42
CA ALA A 83 1.18 8.52 -7.44
C ALA A 83 1.18 9.15 -8.85
N SER A 84 2.24 8.94 -9.64
CA SER A 84 2.37 9.39 -11.04
C SER A 84 1.33 8.76 -11.98
N ALA A 85 0.76 7.60 -11.60
CA ALA A 85 -0.27 6.89 -12.33
C ALA A 85 -1.69 7.39 -12.05
N LYS A 86 -1.88 8.31 -11.10
CA LYS A 86 -3.20 8.86 -10.77
C LYS A 86 -3.81 9.57 -11.99
N GLY A 87 -5.06 9.23 -12.32
CA GLY A 87 -5.76 9.77 -13.50
C GLY A 87 -5.39 9.08 -14.83
N LYS A 88 -4.46 8.12 -14.82
CA LYS A 88 -4.12 7.28 -15.97
C LYS A 88 -4.82 5.92 -15.86
N PHE A 89 -5.03 5.25 -16.99
CA PHE A 89 -5.46 3.85 -17.03
C PHE A 89 -4.30 2.95 -17.50
N PRO A 90 -3.97 1.85 -16.79
CA PRO A 90 -4.52 1.43 -15.51
C PRO A 90 -4.02 2.32 -14.35
N GLY A 91 -4.91 2.53 -13.37
CA GLY A 91 -4.69 3.43 -12.24
C GLY A 91 -3.70 2.89 -11.20
N PRO A 92 -3.44 3.67 -10.13
CA PRO A 92 -2.44 3.33 -9.12
C PRO A 92 -2.81 2.10 -8.30
N LEU A 93 -1.80 1.37 -7.87
CA LEU A 93 -1.91 0.27 -6.92
C LEU A 93 -1.57 0.75 -5.49
N PRO A 94 -2.22 0.19 -4.46
CA PRO A 94 -1.78 0.38 -3.09
C PRO A 94 -0.40 -0.28 -2.90
N VAL A 95 0.53 0.43 -2.25
CA VAL A 95 1.87 -0.05 -1.92
C VAL A 95 1.92 -0.42 -0.44
N VAL A 96 2.38 -1.62 -0.12
CA VAL A 96 2.51 -2.14 1.25
C VAL A 96 3.98 -2.43 1.53
N TYR A 97 4.45 -2.06 2.70
CA TYR A 97 5.84 -2.28 3.10
C TYR A 97 5.95 -3.52 3.99
N ARG A 98 6.54 -4.59 3.48
CA ARG A 98 6.59 -5.89 4.14
C ARG A 98 7.87 -6.00 4.96
N GLU A 99 7.77 -5.82 6.26
CA GLU A 99 8.87 -6.10 7.20
C GLU A 99 8.36 -6.53 8.57
N ARG A 100 9.26 -6.98 9.44
CA ARG A 100 8.93 -7.17 10.84
C ARG A 100 8.78 -5.81 11.51
N VAL A 101 7.54 -5.43 11.81
CA VAL A 101 7.23 -4.24 12.60
C VAL A 101 7.64 -4.49 14.05
N SER A 102 8.61 -3.72 14.52
CA SER A 102 9.15 -3.76 15.88
C SER A 102 8.82 -2.50 16.67
N HIS A 103 8.58 -1.37 15.98
CA HIS A 103 8.30 -0.08 16.58
C HIS A 103 7.23 0.70 15.80
N VAL A 104 6.40 1.48 16.52
CA VAL A 104 5.34 2.31 15.94
C VAL A 104 5.90 3.34 14.94
N ALA A 105 7.15 3.76 15.11
CA ALA A 105 7.83 4.66 14.18
C ALA A 105 7.87 4.12 12.74
N GLN A 106 7.96 2.79 12.55
CA GLN A 106 7.93 2.16 11.22
C GLN A 106 6.58 2.35 10.54
N ILE A 107 5.49 2.13 11.28
CA ILE A 107 4.12 2.36 10.80
C ILE A 107 3.93 3.83 10.41
N ALA A 108 4.39 4.74 11.29
CA ALA A 108 4.29 6.17 11.06
C ALA A 108 5.08 6.60 9.81
N TYR A 109 6.29 6.07 9.61
CA TYR A 109 7.11 6.31 8.44
C TYR A 109 6.40 5.89 7.14
N VAL A 110 5.90 4.64 7.10
CA VAL A 110 5.22 4.11 5.90
C VAL A 110 3.94 4.88 5.60
N SER A 111 3.15 5.19 6.64
CA SER A 111 1.95 6.01 6.48
C SER A 111 2.30 7.41 5.97
N ALA A 112 3.35 8.04 6.49
CA ALA A 112 3.77 9.38 6.05
C ALA A 112 4.31 9.38 4.61
N ALA A 113 4.97 8.31 4.20
CA ALA A 113 5.41 8.12 2.82
C ALA A 113 4.24 7.92 1.84
N GLY A 114 3.03 7.61 2.33
CA GLY A 114 1.84 7.34 1.53
C GLY A 114 1.59 5.86 1.25
N GLY A 115 2.25 4.97 1.99
CA GLY A 115 2.00 3.54 1.98
C GLY A 115 0.58 3.21 2.45
N ALA A 116 0.03 2.14 1.89
CA ALA A 116 -1.30 1.63 2.20
C ALA A 116 -1.32 0.67 3.40
N GLY A 117 -0.14 0.22 3.87
CA GLY A 117 0.00 -0.65 5.02
C GLY A 117 1.45 -1.10 5.24
N VAL A 118 1.63 -1.80 6.37
CA VAL A 118 2.82 -2.58 6.72
C VAL A 118 2.43 -4.03 7.00
#